data_AF-A0A967D8X6-F1
#
_entry.id   AF-A0A967D8X6-F1
#
_cell.length_a   1.000
_cell.length_b   1.000
_cell.length_c   1.000
_cell.angle_alpha   90.00
_cell.angle_beta   90.00
_cell.angle_gamma   90.00
#
_symmetry.space_group_name_H-M   'P 1'
#
loop_
_entity.id
_entity.type
_entity.pdbx_description
1 polymer ?
#
loop_
_entity_poly.entity_id
_entity_poly.type
_entity_poly.pdbx_seq_one_letter_code
_entity_poly.pdbx_strand_id
1 'polypeptide(L)' 'MSVDDWSEATRLVRGGIRRSSFDETAEAIYVTSGFVYSSAEEAEAAFASDIDRYIYGRYGNPTV' A
#
# COMPACT_ATOMS: atom_id res chain seq x y z
N MET A 1 -0.71 1.56 23.05
CA MET A 1 -0.31 2.85 22.50
C MET A 1 -0.58 2.79 21.01
N SER A 2 -1.64 3.45 20.54
CA SER A 2 -1.93 3.62 19.12
C SER A 2 -0.88 4.53 18.49
N VAL A 3 -0.76 4.50 17.16
CA VAL A 3 -0.01 5.52 16.39
C VAL A 3 -0.55 6.93 16.70
N ASP A 4 -1.84 7.05 17.03
CA ASP A 4 -2.48 8.30 17.43
C ASP A 4 -1.96 8.86 18.77
N ASP A 5 -1.44 8.00 19.65
CA ASP A 5 -0.88 8.40 20.94
C ASP A 5 0.56 8.93 20.82
N TRP A 6 1.18 8.86 19.63
CA TRP A 6 2.56 9.30 19.40
C TRP A 6 2.66 10.82 19.24
N SER A 7 3.82 11.37 19.62
CA SER A 7 4.18 12.75 19.28
C SER A 7 4.19 12.96 17.76
N GLU A 8 3.91 14.18 17.32
CA GLU A 8 3.91 14.54 15.90
C GLU A 8 5.24 14.24 15.21
N ALA A 9 6.37 14.56 15.87
CA ALA A 9 7.71 14.27 15.35
C ALA A 9 7.93 12.77 15.10
N THR A 10 7.40 11.89 15.97
CA THR A 10 7.48 10.44 15.77
C THR A 10 6.62 9.99 14.60
N ARG A 11 5.41 10.54 14.46
CA ARG A 11 4.49 10.21 13.36
C ARG A 11 5.09 10.58 12.00
N LEU A 12 5.76 11.72 11.90
CA LEU A 12 6.41 12.16 10.65
C LEU A 12 7.59 11.28 10.21
N VAL A 13 8.25 10.60 11.15
CA VAL A 13 9.42 9.75 10.84
C VAL A 13 9.03 8.32 10.48
N ARG A 14 7.95 7.78 11.05
CA ARG A 14 7.63 6.34 10.95
C ARG A 14 6.14 6.00 10.87
N GLY A 15 5.25 6.98 10.87
CA GLY A 15 3.82 6.76 10.62
C GLY A 15 3.60 6.38 9.16
N GLY A 16 2.59 5.55 8.89
CA GLY A 16 2.22 5.17 7.52
C GLY A 16 3.06 4.06 6.88
N ILE A 17 4.21 3.69 7.46
CA ILE A 17 5.08 2.62 6.93
C ILE A 17 4.30 1.31 6.80
N ARG A 18 4.27 0.75 5.59
CA ARG A 18 3.65 -0.55 5.28
C ARG A 18 4.68 -1.52 4.70
N ARG A 19 5.37 -2.26 5.58
CA ARG A 19 6.43 -3.19 5.19
C ARG A 19 5.94 -4.32 4.33
N SER A 20 6.79 -4.73 3.41
CA SER A 20 6.66 -5.99 2.69
C SER A 20 6.99 -7.18 3.60
N SER A 21 6.85 -8.39 3.07
CA SER A 21 7.25 -9.62 3.77
C SER A 21 8.77 -9.81 3.91
N PHE A 22 9.59 -8.85 3.46
CA PHE A 22 11.05 -8.91 3.53
C PHE A 22 11.65 -8.16 4.74
N ASP A 23 10.81 -7.60 5.61
CA ASP A 23 11.22 -6.94 6.86
C ASP A 23 12.25 -5.81 6.67
N GLU A 24 12.13 -5.06 5.58
CA GLU A 24 13.02 -3.93 5.31
C GLU A 24 12.89 -2.79 6.35
N THR A 25 14.02 -2.14 6.64
CA THR A 25 14.05 -1.00 7.57
C THR A 25 13.44 0.26 6.98
N ALA A 26 13.73 0.53 5.71
CA ALA A 26 13.31 1.72 4.96
C ALA A 26 12.08 1.43 4.10
N GLU A 27 11.35 2.48 3.69
CA GLU A 27 10.22 2.37 2.76
C GLU A 27 10.65 1.76 1.43
N ALA A 28 9.85 0.82 0.92
CA ALA A 28 10.06 0.23 -0.40
C ALA A 28 9.55 1.15 -1.51
N ILE A 29 10.23 1.16 -2.66
CA ILE A 29 9.84 1.96 -3.83
C ILE A 29 9.28 1.03 -4.92
N TYR A 30 7.98 1.17 -5.22
CA TYR A 30 7.29 0.37 -6.23
C TYR A 30 7.17 1.09 -7.57
N VAL A 31 8.23 1.05 -8.38
CA VAL A 31 8.28 1.68 -9.72
C VAL A 31 7.53 0.83 -10.76
N THR A 32 6.20 0.89 -10.71
CA THR A 32 5.31 0.23 -11.67
C THR A 32 4.05 1.05 -11.91
N SER A 33 3.49 0.92 -13.12
CA SER A 33 2.17 1.47 -13.46
C SER A 33 1.03 0.48 -13.23
N GLY A 34 1.28 -0.82 -13.34
CA GLY A 34 0.26 -1.87 -13.25
C GLY A 34 0.56 -2.94 -12.22
N PHE A 35 -0.48 -3.69 -11.87
CA PHE A 35 -0.43 -4.79 -10.90
C PHE A 35 -1.05 -6.05 -11.49
N VAL A 36 -0.58 -7.21 -11.06
CA VAL A 36 -1.08 -8.53 -11.50
C VAL A 36 -2.17 -9.05 -10.57
N TYR A 37 -3.05 -9.89 -11.11
CA TYR A 37 -4.14 -10.56 -10.40
C TYR A 37 -3.94 -12.07 -10.50
N SER A 38 -4.39 -12.79 -9.48
CA SER A 38 -4.32 -14.25 -9.42
C SER A 38 -5.35 -14.93 -10.34
N SER A 39 -6.48 -14.28 -10.59
CA SER A 39 -7.53 -14.74 -11.51
C SER A 39 -8.27 -13.57 -12.19
N ALA A 40 -9.09 -13.87 -13.19
CA ALA A 40 -9.92 -12.87 -13.86
C ALA A 40 -11.01 -12.32 -12.94
N GLU A 41 -11.60 -13.18 -12.10
CA GLU A 41 -12.63 -12.84 -11.11
C GLU A 41 -12.08 -11.88 -10.04
N GLU A 42 -10.82 -12.06 -9.61
CA GLU A 42 -10.17 -11.10 -8.69
C GLU A 42 -10.03 -9.72 -9.35
N ALA A 43 -9.64 -9.67 -10.63
CA ALA A 43 -9.55 -8.41 -11.34
C ALA A 43 -10.93 -7.74 -11.42
N GLU A 44 -11.97 -8.48 -11.81
CA GLU A 44 -13.35 -7.98 -11.87
C GLU A 44 -13.78 -7.39 -10.52
N ALA A 45 -13.61 -8.12 -9.41
CA ALA A 45 -13.96 -7.64 -8.07
C ALA A 45 -13.18 -6.38 -7.66
N ALA A 46 -11.91 -6.27 -8.02
CA ALA A 46 -11.11 -5.08 -7.78
C ALA A 46 -11.66 -3.87 -8.57
N PHE A 47 -11.98 -4.04 -9.85
CA PHE A 47 -12.56 -2.97 -10.67
C PHE A 47 -13.97 -2.59 -10.23
N ALA A 48 -14.75 -3.53 -9.69
CA ALA A 48 -16.06 -3.28 -9.07
C ALA A 48 -15.96 -2.60 -7.70
N SER A 49 -14.75 -2.45 -7.14
CA SER A 49 -14.50 -1.94 -5.78
C SER A 49 -15.08 -2.83 -4.66
N ASP A 50 -15.33 -4.11 -4.96
CA ASP A 50 -15.78 -5.10 -3.95
C ASP A 50 -14.62 -5.52 -3.03
N ILE A 51 -13.38 -5.37 -3.50
CA ILE A 51 -12.16 -5.63 -2.73
C ILE A 51 -11.18 -4.45 -2.84
N ASP A 52 -10.45 -4.17 -1.77
CA ASP A 52 -9.38 -3.18 -1.79
C ASP A 52 -8.10 -3.79 -2.38
N ARG A 53 -7.76 -3.36 -3.59
CA ARG A 53 -6.57 -3.82 -4.32
C ARG A 53 -6.02 -2.71 -5.19
N TYR A 54 -4.70 -2.64 -5.30
CA TYR A 54 -4.06 -1.73 -6.24
C TYR A 54 -4.34 -2.17 -7.69
N ILE A 55 -4.94 -1.26 -8.47
CA ILE A 55 -5.32 -1.50 -9.86
C ILE A 55 -4.31 -0.86 -10.81
N TYR A 56 -4.05 0.44 -10.63
CA TYR A 56 -3.23 1.21 -11.54
C TYR A 56 -2.58 2.40 -10.82
N GLY A 57 -1.28 2.59 -11.04
CA GLY A 57 -0.44 3.57 -10.35
C GLY A 57 -0.88 5.02 -10.50
N ARG A 58 -1.70 5.34 -11.51
CA ARG A 58 -2.30 6.68 -11.67
C ARG A 58 -3.19 7.07 -10.49
N TYR A 59 -3.86 6.10 -9.87
CA TYR A 59 -4.83 6.34 -8.80
C TYR A 59 -4.43 5.73 -7.47
N GLY A 60 -3.54 4.73 -7.47
CA GLY A 60 -2.99 4.16 -6.24
C GLY A 60 -1.75 3.32 -6.52
N ASN A 61 -0.71 3.49 -5.70
CA ASN A 61 0.51 2.70 -5.72
C ASN A 61 1.01 2.57 -4.27
N PRO A 62 1.56 1.41 -3.84
CA PRO A 62 1.95 1.22 -2.44
C PRO A 62 2.93 2.24 -1.85
N THR A 63 3.62 3.01 -2.71
CA THR A 63 4.57 4.05 -2.29
C THR A 63 3.90 5.40 -2.00
N VAL A 64 2.64 5.65 -2.43
CA VAL A 64 1.98 6.97 -2.42
C VAL A 64 0.54 6.96 -1.91
#